data_AF-A0A133UJK9-F1
#
_entry.id   AF-A0A133UJK9-F1
#
_cell.length_a   1.000
_cell.length_b   1.000
_cell.length_c   1.000
_cell.angle_alpha   90.00
_cell.angle_beta   90.00
_cell.angle_gamma   90.00
#
_symmetry.space_group_name_H-M   'P 1'
#
loop_
_entity.id
_entity.type
_entity.pdbx_description
1 polymer ?
#
loop_
_entity_poly.entity_id
_entity_poly.type
_entity_poly.pdbx_seq_one_letter_code
_entity_poly.pdbx_strand_id
1 'polypeptide(L)'
;MDSDKSVEAHFIRVYNLSKSLDPSKGGTISISPSGGTYEEGTEVTVTAEPASGYEFDHWSGDLSGASGTKTVTLNSDMSVTAYFTKTGEEEGGGLSLTWIAIGIGVIIAVIATVVVVKKYSGEKARGQ
;
A
#
# COMPACT_ATOMS: atom_id res chain seq x y z
N MET A 1 63.35 17.09 -10.06
CA MET A 1 62.25 17.22 -11.03
C MET A 1 61.00 16.71 -10.35
N ASP A 2 60.11 17.61 -9.96
CA ASP A 2 58.74 17.21 -9.60
C ASP A 2 57.98 17.08 -10.92
N SER A 3 57.69 15.85 -11.31
CA SER A 3 56.88 15.57 -12.49
C SER A 3 55.45 16.07 -12.27
N ASP A 4 54.86 16.65 -13.30
CA ASP A 4 53.44 17.01 -13.30
C ASP A 4 52.58 15.77 -13.03
N LYS A 5 51.72 15.86 -12.01
CA LYS A 5 50.70 14.86 -11.71
C LYS A 5 49.36 15.39 -12.20
N SER A 6 48.73 14.67 -13.12
CA SER A 6 47.35 14.95 -13.53
C SER A 6 46.39 14.41 -12.47
N VAL A 7 45.39 15.21 -12.10
CA VAL A 7 44.27 14.77 -11.27
C VAL A 7 43.02 14.87 -12.14
N GLU A 8 42.39 13.73 -12.39
CA GLU A 8 41.11 13.65 -13.08
C GLU A 8 39.98 13.56 -12.04
N ALA A 9 39.02 14.47 -12.11
CA ALA A 9 37.83 14.45 -11.26
C ALA A 9 36.71 13.67 -11.97
N HIS A 10 36.15 12.66 -11.30
CA HIS A 10 34.98 11.94 -11.79
C HIS A 10 33.74 12.45 -11.06
N PHE A 11 32.80 13.03 -11.80
CA PHE A 11 31.56 13.57 -11.25
C PHE A 11 30.41 12.61 -11.53
N ILE A 12 29.78 12.12 -10.46
CA ILE A 12 28.62 11.23 -10.51
C ILE A 12 27.37 12.05 -10.19
N ARG A 13 26.29 11.86 -10.96
CA ARG A 13 25.00 12.46 -10.65
C ARG A 13 24.30 11.64 -9.58
N VAL A 14 23.75 12.33 -8.59
CA VAL A 14 23.03 11.72 -7.49
C VAL A 14 21.68 12.39 -7.29
N TYR A 15 20.68 11.59 -6.93
CA TYR A 15 19.30 12.00 -6.73
C TYR A 15 18.77 11.55 -5.38
N ASN A 16 17.83 12.29 -4.83
CA ASN A 16 17.22 12.02 -3.53
C ASN A 16 15.88 11.32 -3.68
N LEU A 17 15.61 10.37 -2.78
CA LEU A 17 14.30 9.75 -2.65
C LEU A 17 13.65 10.15 -1.32
N SER A 18 12.62 10.97 -1.40
CA SER A 18 11.82 11.39 -0.25
C SER A 18 10.61 10.49 -0.08
N LYS A 19 10.31 10.11 1.17
CA LYS A 19 9.18 9.22 1.50
C LYS A 19 8.24 9.86 2.53
N SER A 20 6.94 9.71 2.31
CA SER A 20 5.88 10.23 3.16
C SER A 20 4.79 9.18 3.39
N LEU A 21 4.10 9.28 4.52
CA LEU A 21 3.03 8.38 4.94
C LEU A 21 1.77 9.20 5.22
N ASP A 22 0.62 8.78 4.72
CA ASP A 22 -0.68 9.36 5.09
C ASP A 22 -1.74 8.28 5.33
N PRO A 23 -2.24 8.10 6.56
CA PRO A 23 -1.80 8.76 7.79
C PRO A 23 -0.40 8.28 8.21
N SER A 24 0.33 9.11 8.98
CA SER A 24 1.68 8.77 9.47
C SER A 24 1.74 7.53 10.37
N LYS A 25 0.61 7.11 10.93
CA LYS A 25 0.46 5.87 11.71
C LYS A 25 -0.03 4.68 10.89
N GLY A 26 -0.28 4.87 9.59
CA GLY A 26 -0.89 3.86 8.72
C GLY A 26 0.04 2.70 8.40
N GLY A 27 1.36 2.88 8.49
CA GLY A 27 2.33 1.84 8.18
C GLY A 27 3.76 2.35 8.19
N THR A 28 4.63 1.60 7.51
CA THR A 28 6.03 1.96 7.29
C THR A 28 6.39 1.83 5.82
N ILE A 29 7.43 2.55 5.38
CA ILE A 29 8.01 2.43 4.03
C ILE A 29 9.46 1.97 4.16
N SER A 30 9.73 0.80 3.58
CA SER A 30 11.05 0.19 3.46
C SER A 30 11.59 0.38 2.04
N ILE A 31 12.89 0.67 1.93
CA ILE A 31 13.56 0.92 0.64
C ILE A 31 14.80 0.02 0.56
N SER A 32 14.98 -0.65 -0.57
CA SER A 32 16.14 -1.51 -0.85
C SER A 32 16.70 -1.22 -2.26
N PRO A 33 17.99 -0.85 -2.40
CA PRO A 33 18.96 -0.61 -1.32
C PRO A 33 18.53 0.56 -0.41
N SER A 34 18.86 0.48 0.88
CA SER A 34 18.53 1.55 1.83
C SER A 34 19.46 2.74 1.62
N GLY A 35 18.90 3.94 1.55
CA GLY A 35 19.63 5.16 1.27
C GLY A 35 18.71 6.37 1.20
N GLY A 36 19.27 7.56 1.38
CA GLY A 36 18.57 8.82 1.09
C GLY A 36 18.89 9.37 -0.31
N THR A 37 20.04 8.95 -0.85
CA THR A 37 20.62 9.48 -2.08
C THR A 37 21.19 8.32 -2.89
N TYR A 38 20.93 8.32 -4.19
CA TYR A 38 21.28 7.24 -5.10
C TYR A 38 21.89 7.79 -6.38
N GLU A 39 22.75 7.02 -7.05
CA GLU A 39 23.31 7.41 -8.33
C GLU A 39 22.24 7.36 -9.43
N GLU A 40 22.39 8.21 -10.45
CA GLU A 40 21.53 8.18 -11.64
C GLU A 40 21.43 6.76 -12.23
N GLY A 41 20.20 6.31 -12.48
CA GLY A 41 19.93 4.99 -13.04
C GLY A 41 19.87 3.86 -11.99
N THR A 42 20.05 4.16 -10.70
CA THR A 42 19.90 3.16 -9.64
C THR A 42 18.45 2.69 -9.56
N GLU A 43 18.26 1.37 -9.57
CA GLU A 43 16.96 0.76 -9.29
C GLU A 43 16.78 0.55 -7.79
N VAL A 44 15.71 1.12 -7.24
CA VAL A 44 15.35 0.98 -5.83
C VAL A 44 13.97 0.35 -5.72
N THR A 45 13.83 -0.60 -4.82
CA THR A 45 12.56 -1.24 -4.49
C THR A 45 12.00 -0.57 -3.25
N VAL A 46 10.79 -0.02 -3.38
CA VAL A 46 10.02 0.55 -2.27
C VAL A 46 8.89 -0.41 -1.90
N THR A 47 8.71 -0.60 -0.60
CA THR A 47 7.71 -1.49 -0.02
C THR A 47 6.94 -0.73 1.06
N ALA A 48 5.62 -0.67 0.94
CA ALA A 48 4.71 -0.19 1.97
C ALA A 48 4.24 -1.37 2.81
N GLU A 49 4.48 -1.29 4.11
CA GLU A 49 4.05 -2.30 5.08
C GLU A 49 2.98 -1.68 6.00
N PRO A 50 1.71 -2.07 5.86
CA PRO A 50 0.64 -1.50 6.66
C PRO A 50 0.78 -1.87 8.14
N ALA A 51 0.42 -0.94 9.02
CA ALA A 51 0.32 -1.18 10.45
C ALA A 51 -0.94 -1.98 10.78
N SER A 52 -1.00 -2.55 11.99
CA SER A 52 -2.21 -3.24 12.47
C SER A 52 -3.43 -2.32 12.42
N GLY A 53 -4.54 -2.82 11.87
CA GLY A 53 -5.78 -2.06 11.68
C GLY A 53 -5.76 -1.08 10.50
N TYR A 54 -4.77 -1.20 9.61
CA TYR A 54 -4.69 -0.45 8.36
C TYR A 54 -4.45 -1.38 7.18
N GLU A 55 -4.86 -0.92 6.00
CA GLU A 55 -4.56 -1.49 4.71
C GLU A 55 -3.89 -0.45 3.83
N PHE A 56 -2.92 -0.89 3.02
CA PHE A 56 -2.33 -0.04 2.00
C PHE A 56 -3.35 0.22 0.89
N ASP A 57 -3.56 1.48 0.57
CA ASP A 57 -4.53 1.91 -0.43
C ASP A 57 -3.84 2.13 -1.79
N HIS A 58 -2.92 3.11 -1.86
CA HIS A 58 -2.16 3.41 -3.07
C HIS A 58 -0.91 4.24 -2.81
N TRP A 59 -0.01 4.26 -3.82
CA TRP A 59 1.11 5.19 -3.91
C TRP A 59 0.70 6.47 -4.66
N SER A 60 1.27 7.60 -4.26
CA SER A 60 1.16 8.88 -4.96
C SER A 60 2.50 9.63 -5.00
N GLY A 61 2.55 10.73 -5.77
CA GLY A 61 3.75 11.50 -6.07
C GLY A 61 4.41 11.01 -7.36
N ASP A 62 5.71 10.77 -7.32
CA ASP A 62 6.50 10.25 -8.44
C ASP A 62 6.38 8.73 -8.63
N LEU A 63 5.65 8.06 -7.72
CA LEU A 63 5.25 6.66 -7.82
C LEU A 63 3.73 6.56 -7.69
N SER A 64 3.13 5.69 -8.50
CA SER A 64 1.68 5.45 -8.47
C SER A 64 1.30 3.98 -8.56
N GLY A 65 0.11 3.66 -8.05
CA GLY A 65 -0.54 2.35 -8.17
C GLY A 65 -0.83 1.69 -6.83
N ALA A 66 -1.61 0.60 -6.88
CA ALA A 66 -2.12 -0.12 -5.71
C ALA A 66 -1.23 -1.31 -5.25
N SER A 67 -0.09 -1.53 -5.90
CA SER A 67 0.86 -2.57 -5.46
C SER A 67 1.71 -2.06 -4.30
N GLY A 68 1.65 -2.74 -3.15
CA GLY A 68 2.42 -2.38 -1.95
C GLY A 68 3.94 -2.41 -2.16
N THR A 69 4.43 -3.22 -3.10
CA THR A 69 5.86 -3.27 -3.49
C THR A 69 6.03 -2.83 -4.94
N LYS A 70 6.96 -1.90 -5.19
CA LYS A 70 7.30 -1.42 -6.54
C LYS A 70 8.79 -1.13 -6.66
N THR A 71 9.33 -1.34 -7.85
CA THR A 71 10.68 -0.94 -8.22
C THR A 71 10.62 0.32 -9.05
N VAL A 72 11.53 1.25 -8.78
CA VAL A 72 11.64 2.55 -9.46
C VAL A 72 13.10 2.86 -9.78
N THR A 73 13.35 3.42 -10.95
CA THR A 73 14.69 3.86 -11.37
C THR A 73 14.85 5.35 -11.08
N LEU A 74 15.86 5.72 -10.31
CA LEU A 74 16.12 7.12 -9.96
C LEU A 74 16.87 7.83 -11.09
N ASN A 75 16.13 8.57 -11.91
CA ASN A 75 16.66 9.43 -12.97
C ASN A 75 16.51 10.94 -12.65
N SER A 76 15.85 11.26 -11.55
CA SER A 76 15.66 12.61 -11.00
C SER A 76 15.42 12.49 -9.49
N ASP A 77 15.38 13.61 -8.77
CA ASP A 77 14.82 13.62 -7.42
C ASP A 77 13.37 13.11 -7.46
N MET A 78 13.00 12.27 -6.49
CA MET A 78 11.69 11.64 -6.43
C MET A 78 11.09 11.75 -5.03
N SER A 79 9.77 11.85 -4.99
CA SER A 79 8.95 11.93 -3.79
C SER A 79 7.81 10.92 -3.87
N VAL A 80 7.73 10.03 -2.89
CA VAL A 80 6.71 8.98 -2.84
C VAL A 80 5.90 9.08 -1.56
N THR A 81 4.59 8.99 -1.68
CA THR A 81 3.67 8.97 -0.54
C THR A 81 2.86 7.67 -0.56
N ALA A 82 2.91 6.91 0.53
CA ALA A 82 2.02 5.76 0.74
C ALA A 82 0.77 6.20 1.49
N TYR A 83 -0.39 5.91 0.90
CA TYR A 83 -1.69 6.12 1.52
C TYR A 83 -2.19 4.83 2.16
N PHE A 84 -2.71 4.94 3.37
CA PHE A 84 -3.29 3.83 4.10
C PHE A 84 -4.71 4.16 4.57
N THR A 85 -5.57 3.16 4.54
CA THR A 85 -6.95 3.25 5.01
C THR A 85 -7.08 2.41 6.27
N LYS A 86 -7.84 2.88 7.28
CA LYS A 86 -8.14 2.05 8.46
C LYS A 86 -9.05 0.90 8.04
N THR A 87 -8.60 -0.32 8.27
CA THR A 87 -9.45 -1.51 8.21
C THR A 87 -10.25 -1.50 9.49
N GLY A 88 -11.53 -1.14 9.41
CA GLY A 88 -12.38 -0.99 10.59
C GLY A 88 -12.29 -2.21 11.49
N GLU A 89 -11.79 -2.02 12.71
CA GLU A 89 -12.01 -2.97 13.79
C GLU A 89 -13.52 -2.95 14.05
N GLU A 90 -14.21 -4.00 13.61
CA GLU A 90 -15.61 -4.27 13.92
C GLU A 90 -15.74 -4.54 15.43
N GLU A 91 -15.65 -3.47 16.23
CA GLU A 91 -16.13 -3.46 17.61
C GLU A 91 -17.67 -3.44 17.57
N GLY A 92 -18.26 -4.61 17.32
CA GLY A 92 -19.67 -4.88 17.57
C GLY A 92 -20.58 -5.04 16.34
N GLY A 93 -20.55 -6.25 15.76
CA GLY A 93 -21.73 -6.88 15.14
C GLY A 93 -22.28 -6.25 13.86
N GLY A 94 -21.56 -6.38 12.74
CA GLY A 94 -22.12 -6.20 11.38
C GLY A 94 -21.77 -7.40 10.48
N LEU A 95 -22.73 -7.88 9.69
CA LEU A 95 -22.49 -8.98 8.75
C LEU A 95 -21.57 -8.51 7.60
N SER A 96 -20.43 -9.19 7.41
CA SER A 96 -19.58 -8.99 6.23
C SER A 96 -20.25 -9.55 4.98
N LEU A 97 -20.45 -8.71 3.96
CA LEU A 97 -20.91 -9.12 2.63
C LEU A 97 -19.72 -9.27 1.67
N THR A 98 -19.04 -10.42 1.71
CA THR A 98 -18.05 -10.80 0.69
C THR A 98 -18.68 -11.75 -0.33
N TRP A 99 -19.54 -11.23 -1.23
CA TRP A 99 -20.19 -12.08 -2.25
C TRP A 99 -20.17 -11.55 -3.70
N ILE A 100 -19.25 -10.67 -4.09
CA ILE A 100 -19.04 -10.40 -5.53
C ILE A 100 -17.55 -10.29 -5.88
N ALA A 101 -16.88 -11.44 -5.92
CA ALA A 101 -15.82 -11.69 -6.88
C ALA A 101 -15.78 -13.19 -7.19
N ILE A 102 -16.81 -13.70 -7.88
CA ILE A 102 -16.73 -15.03 -8.49
C ILE A 102 -15.82 -14.90 -9.73
N GLY A 103 -14.53 -15.03 -9.49
CA GLY A 103 -13.56 -15.60 -10.43
C GLY A 103 -13.17 -16.97 -9.90
N ILE A 104 -14.00 -17.97 -10.18
CA ILE A 104 -13.81 -19.43 -10.04
C ILE A 104 -12.67 -19.88 -9.10
N GLY A 105 -13.04 -20.38 -7.92
CA GLY A 105 -12.27 -21.37 -7.17
C GLY A 105 -11.71 -20.88 -5.84
N VAL A 106 -12.43 -21.18 -4.76
CA VAL A 106 -11.94 -21.90 -3.55
C VAL A 106 -13.06 -21.90 -2.51
N ILE A 107 -13.44 -23.12 -2.10
CA ILE A 107 -14.35 -23.42 -0.99
C ILE A 107 -13.53 -23.31 0.30
N ILE A 108 -13.87 -22.38 1.20
CA ILE A 108 -13.59 -22.55 2.63
C ILE A 108 -14.83 -22.13 3.41
N ALA A 109 -15.27 -23.05 4.25
CA ALA A 109 -16.54 -23.08 4.94
C ALA A 109 -16.48 -22.45 6.34
N VAL A 110 -17.67 -22.26 6.94
CA VAL A 110 -18.00 -22.23 8.41
C VAL A 110 -17.75 -20.88 9.12
N ILE A 111 -18.66 -20.17 9.82
CA ILE A 111 -20.03 -20.37 10.38
C ILE A 111 -20.69 -18.99 10.71
N ALA A 112 -22.02 -18.87 10.46
CA ALA A 112 -23.15 -18.18 11.16
C ALA A 112 -22.90 -17.02 12.18
N THR A 113 -23.73 -15.98 12.40
CA THR A 113 -25.19 -15.74 12.35
C THR A 113 -25.44 -14.28 12.77
N VAL A 114 -26.52 -13.58 12.32
CA VAL A 114 -27.48 -12.79 13.16
C VAL A 114 -28.50 -12.04 12.28
N VAL A 115 -29.71 -12.62 12.22
CA VAL A 115 -31.03 -11.94 12.29
C VAL A 115 -31.37 -10.88 11.22
N VAL A 116 -31.69 -11.34 10.00
CA VAL A 116 -32.84 -10.81 9.22
C VAL A 116 -34.09 -11.63 9.56
N VAL A 117 -34.38 -11.81 10.85
CA VAL A 117 -35.54 -12.60 11.35
C VAL A 117 -36.65 -11.73 11.95
N LYS A 118 -36.46 -10.42 12.16
CA LYS A 118 -37.46 -9.62 12.90
C LYS A 118 -38.46 -8.79 12.09
N LYS A 119 -38.39 -8.76 10.74
CA LYS A 119 -39.31 -7.93 9.92
C LYS A 119 -40.38 -8.69 9.12
N TYR A 120 -40.50 -10.01 9.25
CA TYR A 120 -41.57 -10.80 8.61
C TYR A 120 -42.66 -11.28 9.58
N SER A 121 -42.61 -10.90 10.86
CA SER A 121 -43.70 -11.16 11.80
C SER A 121 -44.71 -10.01 11.76
N GLY A 122 -45.70 -10.13 10.87
CA GLY A 122 -46.94 -9.38 10.95
C GLY A 122 -47.25 -8.47 9.77
N GLU A 123 -47.79 -9.02 8.68
CA GLU A 123 -48.98 -8.43 8.06
C GLU A 123 -49.75 -9.50 7.26
N LYS A 124 -51.08 -9.41 7.36
CA LYS A 124 -52.10 -10.39 7.02
C LYS A 124 -52.41 -10.44 5.52
N ALA A 125 -52.95 -11.59 5.08
CA ALA A 125 -54.21 -11.76 4.32
C ALA A 125 -54.11 -13.06 3.47
N ARG A 126 -54.75 -14.19 3.83
CA ARG A 126 -56.15 -14.53 3.52
C ARG A 126 -56.64 -14.00 2.17
N GLY A 127 -56.74 -14.91 1.19
CA GLY A 127 -57.77 -14.90 0.15
C GLY A 127 -57.30 -14.55 -1.27
N GLN A 128 -56.95 -15.58 -2.06
CA GLN A 128 -57.75 -16.07 -3.18
C GLN A 128 -57.18 -17.40 -3.69
#